data_AF-K0B1L7-F1
#
_entry.id   AF-K0B1L7-F1
#
_cell.length_a   1.000
_cell.length_b   1.000
_cell.length_c   1.000
_cell.angle_alpha   90.00
_cell.angle_beta   90.00
_cell.angle_gamma   90.00
#
_symmetry.space_group_name_H-M   'P 1'
#
loop_
_entity.id
_entity.type
_entity.pdbx_description
1 polymer ?
#
loop_
_entity_poly.entity_id
_entity_poly.type
_entity_poly.pdbx_seq_one_letter_code
_entity_poly.pdbx_strand_id
1 'polypeptide(L)'
;MLNKTKDKKRKVTLFHIVLIVISLYVIFTFIKQEMSIKKLNLEKAQSEEKLKQLSSQKKELEDKVKKTDSVEYIEKIAREELKMVKPNEMIYIDRNKHKEESFTD
;
A
#
# COMPACT_ATOMS: atom_id res chain seq x y z
N MET A 1 20.70 62.07 41.16
CA MET A 1 19.47 61.51 40.56
C MET A 1 19.86 60.54 39.45
N LEU A 2 19.68 59.22 39.64
CA LEU A 2 20.12 58.21 38.68
C LEU A 2 19.09 58.04 37.55
N ASN A 3 19.57 58.19 36.33
CA ASN A 3 18.80 58.22 35.10
C ASN A 3 18.22 56.84 34.72
N LYS A 4 17.05 56.49 35.28
CA LYS A 4 16.28 55.25 34.99
C LYS A 4 15.69 55.15 33.58
N THR A 5 15.84 56.17 32.73
CA THR A 5 15.17 56.22 31.42
C THR A 5 15.89 55.41 30.33
N LYS A 6 17.20 55.18 30.47
CA LYS A 6 18.01 54.44 29.48
C LYS A 6 17.73 52.93 29.51
N ASP A 7 17.44 52.37 30.68
CA ASP A 7 17.19 50.92 30.85
C ASP A 7 15.86 50.48 30.24
N LYS A 8 14.81 51.31 30.33
CA LYS A 8 13.53 51.04 29.66
C LYS A 8 13.69 51.01 28.14
N LYS A 9 14.42 51.97 27.55
CA LYS A 9 14.68 51.99 26.10
C LYS A 9 15.46 50.76 25.64
N ARG A 10 16.50 50.34 26.39
CA ARG A 10 17.28 49.11 26.11
C ARG A 10 16.44 47.83 26.18
N LYS A 11 15.55 47.71 27.17
CA LYS A 11 14.65 46.55 27.29
C LYS A 11 13.66 46.46 26.13
N VAL A 12 13.11 47.59 25.66
CA VAL A 12 12.19 47.61 24.50
C VAL A 12 12.93 47.22 23.21
N THR A 13 14.16 47.69 23.00
CA THR A 13 14.95 47.28 21.82
C THR A 13 15.29 45.78 21.83
N LEU A 14 15.61 45.21 23.00
CA LEU A 14 15.86 43.77 23.12
C LEU A 14 14.60 42.94 22.86
N PHE A 15 13.44 43.40 23.32
CA PHE A 15 12.16 42.75 23.05
C PHE A 15 11.85 42.70 21.54
N HIS A 16 12.08 43.80 20.82
CA HIS A 16 11.89 43.83 19.36
C HIS A 16 12.82 42.85 18.63
N ILE A 17 14.08 42.74 19.07
CA ILE A 17 15.03 41.77 18.49
C ILE A 17 14.55 40.33 18.69
N VAL A 18 14.11 39.98 19.91
CA VAL A 18 13.57 38.64 20.20
C VAL A 18 12.33 38.36 19.34
N LEU A 19 11.45 39.35 19.19
CA LEU A 19 10.24 39.22 18.38
C LEU A 19 10.55 39.00 16.90
N ILE A 20 11.57 39.67 16.36
CA ILE A 20 12.06 39.45 14.99
C ILE A 20 12.60 38.02 14.84
N VAL A 21 13.41 37.53 15.78
CA VAL A 21 13.97 36.17 15.73
C VAL A 21 12.86 35.11 15.76
N ILE A 22 11.86 35.28 16.63
CA ILE A 22 10.70 34.38 16.68
C ILE A 22 9.92 34.43 15.36
N SER A 23 9.72 35.62 14.80
CA SER A 23 9.01 35.78 13.53
C SER A 23 9.74 35.06 12.38
N LEU A 24 11.07 35.21 12.30
CA LEU A 24 11.89 34.52 11.30
C LEU A 24 11.84 32.99 11.47
N TYR A 25 11.89 32.50 12.71
CA TYR A 25 11.74 31.08 12.99
C TYR A 25 10.40 30.55 12.52
N VAL A 26 9.32 31.25 12.85
CA VAL A 26 7.95 30.88 12.45
C VAL A 26 7.83 30.83 10.92
N ILE A 27 8.28 31.87 10.21
CA ILE A 27 8.26 31.92 8.74
C ILE A 27 9.04 30.73 8.15
N PHE A 28 10.22 30.43 8.69
CA PHE A 28 11.03 29.31 8.22
C PHE A 28 10.35 27.95 8.45
N THR A 29 9.68 27.77 9.59
CA THR A 29 8.92 26.54 9.86
C THR A 29 7.71 26.39 8.93
N PHE A 30 7.00 27.48 8.63
CA PHE A 30 5.86 27.47 7.70
C PHE A 30 6.30 27.07 6.28
N ILE A 31 7.41 27.60 5.77
CA ILE A 31 7.94 27.24 4.45
C ILE A 31 8.26 25.74 4.37
N LYS A 32 8.86 25.17 5.42
CA LYS A 32 9.15 23.72 5.48
C LYS A 32 7.87 22.88 5.53
N GLN A 33 6.90 23.30 6.33
CA GLN A 33 5.61 22.60 6.45
C GLN A 33 4.84 22.59 5.13
N GLU A 34 4.86 23.69 4.38
CA GLU A 34 4.17 23.76 3.08
C GLU A 34 4.71 22.73 2.08
N MET A 35 6.04 22.54 2.02
CA MET A 35 6.66 21.51 1.19
C MET A 35 6.27 20.08 1.62
N SER A 36 6.25 19.81 2.92
CA SER A 36 5.84 18.50 3.44
C SER A 36 4.38 18.20 3.12
N ILE A 37 3.48 19.18 3.24
CA ILE A 37 2.05 19.03 2.91
C ILE A 37 1.88 18.75 1.42
N LYS A 38 2.59 19.48 0.55
CA LYS A 38 2.56 19.23 -0.91
C LYS A 38 3.01 17.82 -1.26
N LYS A 39 4.10 17.34 -0.65
CA LYS A 39 4.59 15.96 -0.85
C LYS A 39 3.59 14.91 -0.38
N LEU A 40 3.03 15.07 0.81
CA LEU A 40 2.01 14.16 1.35
C LEU A 40 0.75 14.12 0.48
N ASN A 41 0.30 15.26 -0.03
CA ASN A 41 -0.84 15.32 -0.93
C ASN A 41 -0.56 14.62 -2.27
N LEU A 42 0.66 14.74 -2.80
CA LEU A 42 1.06 14.04 -4.01
C LEU A 42 1.11 12.52 -3.81
N GLU A 43 1.69 12.05 -2.70
CA GLU A 43 1.72 10.63 -2.34
C GLU A 43 0.31 10.06 -2.12
N LYS A 44 -0.58 10.85 -1.51
CA LYS A 44 -2.00 10.50 -1.35
C LYS A 44 -2.68 10.36 -2.70
N ALA A 45 -2.52 11.34 -3.60
CA ALA A 45 -3.12 11.30 -4.94
C ALA A 45 -2.63 10.09 -5.76
N GLN A 46 -1.34 9.77 -5.71
CA GLN A 46 -0.78 8.59 -6.36
C GLN A 46 -1.33 7.29 -5.77
N SER A 47 -1.49 7.23 -4.45
CA SER A 47 -2.08 6.07 -3.77
C SER A 47 -3.56 5.89 -4.14
N GLU A 48 -4.32 6.97 -4.22
CA GLU A 48 -5.72 6.96 -4.66
C GLU A 48 -5.86 6.53 -6.13
N GLU A 49 -4.97 6.99 -7.00
CA GLU A 49 -4.94 6.57 -8.40
C GLU A 49 -4.64 5.06 -8.52
N LYS A 50 -3.65 4.56 -7.76
CA LYS A 50 -3.35 3.13 -7.71
C LYS A 50 -4.54 2.33 -7.19
N LEU A 51 -5.21 2.79 -6.14
CA LEU A 51 -6.43 2.15 -5.62
C LEU A 51 -7.52 2.10 -6.69
N LYS A 52 -7.72 3.20 -7.44
CA LYS A 52 -8.69 3.24 -8.53
C LYS A 52 -8.33 2.24 -9.63
N GLN A 53 -7.07 2.19 -10.06
CA GLN A 53 -6.58 1.23 -11.06
C GLN A 53 -6.76 -0.21 -10.59
N LEU A 54 -6.32 -0.53 -9.37
CA LEU A 54 -6.47 -1.86 -8.78
C LEU A 54 -7.95 -2.26 -8.64
N SER A 55 -8.83 -1.33 -8.23
CA SER A 55 -10.27 -1.59 -8.12
C SER A 55 -10.91 -1.87 -9.48
N SER A 56 -10.49 -1.15 -10.53
CA SER A 56 -10.96 -1.36 -11.90
C SER A 56 -10.47 -2.71 -12.44
N GLN A 57 -9.20 -3.05 -12.22
CA GLN A 57 -8.64 -4.34 -12.61
C GLN A 57 -9.33 -5.48 -11.87
N LYS A 58 -9.57 -5.33 -10.56
CA LYS A 58 -10.30 -6.30 -9.76
C LYS A 58 -11.71 -6.52 -10.32
N LYS A 59 -12.43 -5.46 -10.67
CA LYS A 59 -13.77 -5.57 -11.26
C LYS A 59 -13.73 -6.27 -12.63
N GLU A 60 -12.75 -5.94 -13.47
CA GLU A 60 -12.58 -6.59 -14.77
C GLU A 60 -12.24 -8.09 -14.62
N LEU A 61 -11.38 -8.41 -13.65
CA LEU A 61 -11.04 -9.78 -13.28
C LEU A 61 -12.25 -10.51 -12.71
N GLU A 62 -13.05 -9.89 -11.85
CA GLU A 62 -14.30 -10.48 -11.33
C GLU A 62 -15.33 -10.69 -12.42
N ASP A 63 -15.45 -9.79 -13.40
CA ASP A 63 -16.36 -9.96 -14.54
C ASP A 63 -15.88 -11.06 -15.50
N LYS A 64 -14.55 -11.20 -15.66
CA LYS A 64 -13.94 -12.34 -16.37
C LYS A 64 -14.12 -13.64 -15.61
N VAL A 65 -13.89 -13.63 -14.31
CA VAL A 65 -14.08 -14.79 -13.41
C VAL A 65 -15.55 -15.18 -13.41
N LYS A 66 -16.53 -14.27 -13.30
CA LYS A 66 -17.96 -14.62 -13.43
C LYS A 66 -18.35 -15.21 -14.78
N LYS A 67 -17.65 -14.83 -15.85
CA LYS A 67 -17.82 -15.47 -17.17
C LYS A 67 -17.17 -16.85 -17.25
N THR A 68 -16.11 -17.08 -16.46
CA THR A 68 -15.35 -18.33 -16.38
C THR A 68 -15.86 -19.27 -15.27
N ASP A 69 -16.52 -18.76 -14.23
CA ASP A 69 -17.22 -19.45 -13.14
C ASP A 69 -18.49 -20.16 -13.64
N SER A 70 -18.55 -20.49 -14.93
CA SER A 70 -19.31 -21.65 -15.33
C SER A 70 -18.75 -22.82 -14.51
N VAL A 71 -19.64 -23.67 -14.01
CA VAL A 71 -19.34 -24.86 -13.20
C VAL A 71 -18.16 -25.68 -13.76
N GLU A 72 -17.93 -25.60 -15.08
CA GLU A 72 -16.83 -26.21 -15.81
C GLU A 72 -15.41 -25.77 -15.38
N TYR A 73 -15.18 -24.49 -15.04
CA TYR A 73 -13.83 -24.06 -14.63
C TYR A 73 -13.47 -24.57 -13.23
N ILE A 74 -14.44 -24.53 -12.32
CA ILE A 74 -14.29 -25.08 -10.98
C ILE A 74 -14.12 -26.61 -11.06
N GLU A 75 -14.90 -27.30 -11.91
CA GLU A 75 -14.74 -28.73 -12.15
C GLU A 75 -13.37 -29.07 -12.77
N LYS A 76 -12.86 -28.22 -13.67
CA LYS A 76 -11.54 -28.40 -14.29
C LYS A 76 -10.40 -28.30 -13.27
N ILE A 77 -10.37 -27.23 -12.46
CA ILE A 77 -9.35 -27.07 -11.41
C ILE A 77 -9.44 -28.20 -10.38
N ALA A 78 -10.66 -28.59 -9.98
CA ALA A 78 -10.85 -29.70 -9.05
C ALA A 78 -10.32 -31.04 -9.60
N ARG A 79 -10.49 -31.31 -10.91
CA ARG A 79 -9.99 -32.54 -11.54
C ARG A 79 -8.48 -32.50 -11.81
N GLU A 80 -7.94 -31.35 -12.26
CA GLU A 80 -6.54 -31.22 -12.70
C GLU A 80 -5.58 -31.06 -11.52
N GLU A 81 -5.88 -30.14 -10.60
CA GLU A 81 -4.96 -29.80 -9.49
C GLU A 81 -5.25 -30.62 -8.23
N LEU A 82 -6.55 -30.88 -7.95
CA LEU A 82 -6.97 -31.55 -6.72
C LEU A 82 -7.29 -33.04 -6.92
N LYS A 83 -7.27 -33.54 -8.16
CA LYS A 83 -7.67 -34.92 -8.54
C LYS A 83 -9.01 -35.36 -7.91
N MET A 84 -9.91 -34.41 -7.70
CA MET A 84 -11.23 -34.67 -7.12
C MET A 84 -12.12 -35.32 -8.17
N VAL A 85 -12.80 -36.39 -7.76
CA VAL A 85 -13.75 -37.14 -8.58
C VAL A 85 -15.16 -36.99 -8.00
N LYS A 86 -16.19 -37.11 -8.84
CA LYS A 86 -17.57 -37.06 -8.34
C LYS A 86 -17.79 -38.23 -7.35
N PRO A 87 -18.70 -38.12 -6.37
CA PRO A 87 -18.89 -39.12 -5.31
C PRO A 87 -19.12 -40.57 -5.80
N ASN A 88 -19.49 -40.75 -7.08
CA ASN A 88 -19.78 -42.04 -7.70
C ASN A 88 -18.73 -42.46 -8.78
N GLU A 89 -17.58 -41.79 -8.90
CA GLU A 89 -16.50 -42.12 -9.86
C GLU A 89 -15.31 -42.79 -9.13
N MET A 90 -14.91 -44.00 -9.56
CA MET A 90 -13.80 -44.76 -8.95
C MET A 90 -12.50 -44.61 -9.76
N ILE A 91 -11.39 -44.22 -9.11
CA ILE A 91 -10.08 -44.11 -9.76
C ILE A 91 -9.47 -45.51 -9.92
N TYR A 92 -9.31 -45.97 -11.17
CA TYR A 92 -8.58 -47.21 -11.47
C TYR A 92 -7.08 -46.90 -11.58
N ILE A 93 -6.32 -47.20 -10.54
CA ILE A 93 -4.85 -47.12 -10.58
C ILE A 93 -4.33 -48.51 -10.95
N ASP A 94 -3.87 -48.67 -12.18
CA ASP A 94 -3.25 -49.92 -12.63
C ASP A 94 -1.88 -50.09 -11.94
N ARG A 95 -1.80 -51.03 -11.01
CA ARG A 95 -0.59 -51.28 -10.19
C ARG A 95 0.42 -52.19 -10.90
N ASN A 96 0.13 -52.69 -12.10
CA ASN A 96 1.03 -53.62 -12.79
C ASN A 96 2.22 -52.96 -13.49
N LYS A 97 2.26 -51.62 -13.58
CA LYS A 97 3.38 -50.91 -14.24
C LYS A 97 4.61 -50.68 -13.35
N HIS A 98 4.52 -50.92 -12.03
CA HIS A 98 5.62 -50.62 -11.08
C HIS A 98 6.49 -51.84 -10.70
N LYS A 99 6.32 -53.00 -11.34
CA LYS A 99 7.16 -54.18 -11.07
C LYS A 99 8.25 -54.48 -12.11
N GLU A 100 8.30 -53.79 -13.25
CA GLU A 100 9.27 -54.12 -14.30
C GLU A 100 10.54 -53.24 -14.32
N GLU A 101 10.63 -52.18 -13.51
CA GLU A 101 11.80 -51.28 -13.49
C GLU A 101 12.72 -51.47 -12.26
N SER A 102 12.53 -52.52 -11.46
CA SER A 102 13.36 -52.78 -10.26
C SER A 102 14.02 -54.16 -10.20
N PHE A 103 14.07 -54.89 -11.32
CA PHE A 103 14.84 -56.13 -11.46
C PHE A 103 15.41 -56.25 -12.88
N THR A 104 16.45 -55.47 -13.16
CA THR A 104 17.48 -55.82 -14.16
C THR A 104 18.83 -55.48 -13.54
N ASP A 105 19.42 -56.48 -12.87
CA ASP A 105 20.88 -56.62 -12.79
C ASP A 105 21.45 -56.93 -14.18
#